data_AF-A0A2V2CVZ7-F1
#
_entry.id   AF-A0A2V2CVZ7-F1
#
_cell.length_a   1.000
_cell.length_b   1.000
_cell.length_c   1.000
_cell.angle_alpha   90.00
_cell.angle_beta   90.00
_cell.angle_gamma   90.00
#
_symmetry.space_group_name_H-M   'P 1'
#
loop_
_entity.id
_entity.type
_entity.pdbx_description
1 polymer ?
#
loop_
_entity_poly.entity_id
_entity_poly.type
_entity_poly.pdbx_seq_one_letter_code
_entity_poly.pdbx_strand_id
1 'polypeptide(L)'
;MAEPYQNDLDFAFFAANLGYSKRDYDELTPREKAFIYKAWESKVVADTYNVYNAVFTATYNVNRPKRKKALKLWRKAKMQKADMEVVYENLAIAKEVEAKEGRGWVDLIYKKNGLKPPGRRKDG
;
A
#
# COMPACT_ATOMS: atom_id res chain seq x y z
N MET A 1 -5.67 -10.97 36.09
CA MET A 1 -4.84 -10.09 36.95
C MET A 1 -5.80 -9.10 37.59
N ALA A 2 -5.59 -8.75 38.86
CA ALA A 2 -6.53 -7.91 39.61
C ALA A 2 -6.70 -6.53 38.96
N GLU A 3 -7.93 -5.99 38.99
CA GLU A 3 -8.34 -4.72 38.39
C GLU A 3 -7.60 -3.43 38.81
N PRO A 4 -6.88 -3.30 39.95
CA PRO A 4 -6.36 -1.99 40.36
C PRO A 4 -5.13 -1.49 39.58
N TYR A 5 -4.48 -2.30 38.73
CA TYR A 5 -3.23 -1.91 38.05
C TYR A 5 -3.32 -1.83 36.53
N GLN A 6 -4.51 -2.02 35.95
CA GLN A 6 -4.64 -2.10 34.49
C GLN A 6 -4.28 -0.78 33.81
N ASN A 7 -4.64 0.35 34.41
CA ASN A 7 -4.28 1.68 33.90
C ASN A 7 -2.77 1.96 33.96
N ASP A 8 -2.07 1.45 34.99
CA ASP A 8 -0.64 1.65 35.14
C ASP A 8 0.15 0.79 34.15
N LEU A 9 -0.30 -0.45 33.92
CA LEU A 9 0.25 -1.33 32.90
C LEU A 9 0.05 -0.76 31.49
N ASP A 10 -1.15 -0.24 31.21
CA ASP A 10 -1.44 0.44 29.96
C ASP A 10 -0.52 1.66 29.79
N PHE A 11 -0.46 2.55 30.77
CA PHE A 11 0.42 3.73 30.68
C PHE A 11 1.89 3.34 30.45
N ALA A 12 2.39 2.31 31.15
CA ALA A 12 3.75 1.82 30.98
C ALA A 12 4.02 1.37 29.53
N PHE A 13 3.05 0.72 28.88
CA PHE A 13 3.17 0.36 27.47
C PHE A 13 3.34 1.60 26.58
N PHE A 14 2.49 2.62 26.74
CA PHE A 14 2.55 3.83 25.92
C PHE A 14 3.84 4.64 26.17
N ALA A 15 4.26 4.77 27.43
CA ALA A 15 5.50 5.45 27.78
C ALA A 15 6.72 4.73 27.18
N ALA A 16 6.83 3.40 27.36
CA ALA A 16 7.99 2.63 26.93
C ALA A 16 8.10 2.47 25.41
N ASN A 17 6.97 2.27 24.72
CA ASN A 17 6.99 1.98 23.28
C ASN A 17 6.78 3.20 22.39
N LEU A 18 6.10 4.23 22.91
CA LEU A 18 5.66 5.39 22.12
C LEU A 18 6.18 6.72 22.67
N GLY A 19 6.81 6.73 23.86
CA GLY A 19 7.37 7.94 24.46
C GLY A 19 6.33 8.90 25.03
N TYR A 20 5.13 8.42 25.33
CA TYR A 20 4.05 9.26 25.85
C TYR A 20 4.35 9.71 27.29
N SER A 21 4.07 10.98 27.58
CA SER A 21 3.99 11.44 28.96
C SER A 21 2.68 10.97 29.61
N LYS A 22 2.59 11.05 30.94
CA LYS A 22 1.35 10.70 31.66
C LYS A 22 0.15 11.52 31.16
N ARG A 23 0.38 12.81 30.91
CA ARG A 23 -0.64 13.73 30.39
C ARG A 23 -1.13 13.31 29.01
N ASP A 24 -0.23 12.97 28.08
CA ASP A 24 -0.61 12.55 26.72
C ASP A 24 -1.46 11.28 26.77
N TYR A 25 -1.15 10.34 27.68
CA TYR A 25 -1.94 9.12 27.87
C TYR A 25 -3.32 9.38 28.48
N ASP A 26 -3.42 10.29 29.44
CA ASP A 26 -4.67 10.63 30.13
C ASP A 26 -5.61 11.45 29.22
N GLU A 27 -5.07 12.20 28.26
CA GLU A 27 -5.84 12.94 27.24
C GLU A 27 -6.49 12.02 26.19
N LEU A 28 -6.00 10.78 26.02
CA LEU A 28 -6.55 9.84 25.05
C LEU A 28 -7.88 9.22 25.51
N THR A 29 -8.84 9.19 24.60
CA THR A 29 -10.06 8.42 24.77
C THR A 29 -9.79 6.91 24.70
N PRO A 30 -10.64 6.05 25.31
CA PRO A 30 -10.48 4.60 25.22
C PRO A 30 -10.43 4.08 23.77
N ARG A 31 -11.16 4.71 22.86
CA ARG A 31 -11.17 4.37 21.43
C ARG A 31 -9.82 4.65 20.77
N GLU A 32 -9.21 5.79 21.06
CA GLU A 32 -7.89 6.15 20.51
C GLU A 32 -6.81 5.22 21.06
N LYS A 33 -6.85 4.89 22.36
CA LYS A 33 -5.96 3.88 22.96
C LYS A 33 -6.04 2.55 22.21
N ALA A 34 -7.25 2.07 21.94
CA ALA A 34 -7.46 0.82 21.19
C ALA A 34 -6.92 0.89 19.75
N PHE A 35 -7.08 2.02 19.05
CA PHE A 35 -6.50 2.19 17.71
C PHE A 35 -4.97 2.24 17.73
N ILE A 36 -4.38 2.89 18.73
CA ILE A 36 -2.93 2.94 18.89
C ILE A 36 -2.37 1.55 19.17
N TYR A 37 -3.01 0.78 20.06
CA TYR A 37 -2.67 -0.63 20.29
C TYR A 37 -2.70 -1.41 18.99
N LYS A 38 -3.79 -1.29 18.22
CA LYS A 38 -3.92 -2.03 16.96
C LYS A 38 -2.88 -1.64 15.91
N ALA A 39 -2.56 -0.35 15.83
CA ALA A 39 -1.53 0.16 14.94
C ALA A 39 -0.13 -0.36 15.36
N TRP A 40 0.16 -0.37 16.66
CA TRP A 40 1.41 -0.91 17.18
C TRP A 40 1.55 -2.41 16.91
N GLU A 41 0.53 -3.22 17.17
CA GLU A 41 0.53 -4.65 16.83
C GLU A 41 0.82 -4.86 15.34
N SER A 42 0.13 -4.11 14.49
CA SER A 42 0.27 -4.21 13.04
C SER A 42 1.67 -3.81 12.59
N LYS A 43 2.27 -2.79 13.23
CA LYS A 43 3.66 -2.38 13.01
C LYS A 43 4.62 -3.50 13.44
N VAL A 44 4.49 -4.07 14.63
CA VAL A 44 5.38 -5.12 15.13
C VAL A 44 5.34 -6.35 14.21
N VAL A 45 4.15 -6.75 13.76
CA VAL A 45 3.99 -7.82 12.78
C VAL A 45 4.69 -7.43 11.47
N ALA A 46 4.45 -6.23 10.94
CA ALA A 46 5.10 -5.79 9.71
C ALA A 46 6.63 -5.77 9.83
N ASP A 47 7.18 -5.26 10.93
CA ASP A 47 8.62 -5.15 11.18
C ASP A 47 9.26 -6.55 11.29
N THR A 48 8.63 -7.48 12.02
CA THR A 48 9.13 -8.86 12.13
C THR A 48 9.12 -9.58 10.78
N TYR A 49 8.06 -9.43 9.98
CA TYR A 49 8.00 -9.96 8.62
C TYR A 49 9.01 -9.28 7.68
N ASN A 50 9.25 -7.99 7.84
CA ASN A 50 10.25 -7.26 7.04
C ASN A 50 11.66 -7.79 7.32
N VAL A 51 12.01 -8.00 8.60
CA VAL A 51 13.30 -8.60 8.99
C VAL A 51 13.42 -10.01 8.44
N TYR A 52 12.39 -10.85 8.62
CA TYR A 52 12.37 -12.20 8.05
C TYR A 52 12.60 -12.19 6.54
N ASN A 53 11.87 -11.35 5.81
CA ASN A 53 12.01 -11.22 4.36
C ASN A 53 13.40 -10.72 3.95
N ALA A 54 13.99 -9.81 4.72
CA ALA A 54 15.33 -9.30 4.46
C ALA A 54 16.38 -10.41 4.59
N VAL A 55 16.35 -11.14 5.70
CA VAL A 55 17.25 -12.27 5.95
C VAL A 55 17.07 -13.35 4.89
N PHE A 56 15.83 -13.76 4.62
CA PHE A 56 15.53 -14.76 3.59
C PHE A 56 16.06 -14.34 2.21
N THR A 57 15.80 -13.09 1.82
CA THR A 57 16.24 -12.54 0.53
C THR A 57 17.76 -12.53 0.42
N ALA A 58 18.46 -12.10 1.48
CA ALA A 58 19.92 -12.08 1.52
C ALA A 58 20.50 -13.50 1.41
N THR A 59 20.04 -14.42 2.26
CA THR A 59 20.50 -15.82 2.29
C THR A 59 20.25 -16.52 0.95
N TYR A 60 19.09 -16.30 0.33
CA TYR A 60 18.81 -16.83 -1.00
C TYR A 60 19.73 -16.22 -2.07
N ASN A 61 19.93 -14.90 -2.04
CA ASN A 61 20.71 -14.21 -3.07
C ASN A 61 22.19 -14.57 -3.03
N VAL A 62 22.75 -14.83 -1.84
CA VAL A 62 24.12 -15.33 -1.68
C VAL A 62 24.25 -16.74 -2.26
N ASN A 63 23.28 -17.62 -2.00
CA ASN A 63 23.29 -19.02 -2.44
C ASN A 63 22.64 -19.24 -3.82
N ARG A 64 22.31 -18.17 -4.54
CA ARG A 64 21.54 -18.24 -5.79
C ARG A 64 22.41 -18.82 -6.93
N PRO A 65 21.86 -19.67 -7.81
CA PRO A 65 22.53 -20.06 -9.04
C PRO A 65 22.80 -18.85 -9.96
N LYS A 66 23.99 -18.79 -10.60
CA LYS A 66 24.39 -17.66 -11.47
C LYS A 66 23.36 -17.31 -12.56
N ARG A 67 22.64 -18.31 -13.08
CA ARG A 67 21.61 -18.17 -14.12
C ARG A 67 20.28 -17.55 -13.68
N LYS A 68 20.00 -17.47 -12.38
CA LYS A 68 18.75 -16.88 -11.86
C LYS A 68 18.94 -15.39 -11.60
N LYS A 69 17.86 -14.62 -11.48
CA LYS A 69 17.92 -13.21 -11.03
C LYS A 69 17.91 -13.16 -9.50
N ALA A 70 18.57 -12.16 -8.92
CA ALA A 70 18.47 -11.90 -7.49
C ALA A 70 17.04 -11.51 -7.12
N LEU A 71 16.56 -12.01 -5.99
CA LEU A 71 15.33 -11.55 -5.36
C LEU A 71 15.51 -10.10 -4.92
N LYS A 72 14.45 -9.31 -5.07
CA LYS A 72 14.40 -7.93 -4.58
C LYS A 72 13.82 -7.92 -3.17
N LEU A 73 14.42 -7.13 -2.28
CA LEU A 73 13.90 -6.89 -0.94
C LEU A 73 12.50 -6.27 -1.01
N TRP A 74 12.40 -5.14 -1.71
CA TRP A 74 11.13 -4.47 -1.95
C TRP A 74 10.46 -5.03 -3.19
N ARG A 75 9.30 -5.67 -2.98
CA ARG A 75 8.43 -6.09 -4.07
C ARG A 75 7.55 -4.91 -4.43
N LYS A 76 7.47 -4.57 -5.72
CA LYS A 76 6.44 -3.64 -6.18
C LYS A 76 5.09 -4.24 -5.80
N ALA A 77 4.21 -3.43 -5.20
CA ALA A 77 2.83 -3.83 -5.00
C ALA A 77 2.32 -4.39 -6.34
N LYS A 78 1.85 -5.64 -6.33
CA LYS A 78 1.20 -6.18 -7.51
C LYS A 78 -0.03 -5.30 -7.71
N MET A 79 -0.02 -4.43 -8.71
CA MET A 79 -1.28 -3.87 -9.19
C MET A 79 -2.17 -5.06 -9.45
N GLN A 80 -3.30 -5.11 -8.76
CA GLN A 80 -4.33 -6.08 -9.07
C GLN A 80 -4.60 -5.89 -10.56
N LYS A 81 -4.40 -6.95 -11.36
CA LYS A 81 -4.78 -6.88 -12.77
C LYS A 81 -6.26 -6.51 -12.76
N ALA A 82 -6.60 -5.42 -13.45
CA ALA A 82 -7.99 -5.02 -13.58
C ALA A 82 -8.79 -6.23 -14.05
N ASP A 83 -10.02 -6.36 -13.55
CA ASP A 83 -10.91 -7.43 -13.98
C ASP A 83 -11.02 -7.37 -15.50
N MET A 84 -10.56 -8.43 -16.17
CA MET A 84 -10.46 -8.43 -17.62
C MET A 84 -11.84 -8.33 -18.26
N GLU A 85 -12.89 -8.84 -17.61
CA GLU A 85 -14.27 -8.74 -18.09
C GLU A 85 -14.72 -7.26 -18.11
N VAL A 86 -14.53 -6.55 -17.00
CA VAL A 86 -14.79 -5.11 -16.89
C VAL A 86 -13.95 -4.31 -17.90
N VAL A 87 -12.69 -4.70 -18.12
CA VAL A 87 -11.83 -4.05 -19.12
C VAL A 87 -12.39 -4.24 -20.54
N TYR A 88 -12.84 -5.45 -20.88
CA TYR A 88 -13.40 -5.73 -22.21
C TYR A 88 -14.72 -4.98 -22.46
N GLU A 89 -15.61 -4.95 -21.48
CA GLU A 89 -16.87 -4.19 -21.57
C GLU A 89 -16.61 -2.69 -21.77
N ASN A 90 -15.73 -2.11 -20.94
CA ASN A 90 -15.36 -0.70 -21.06
C ASN A 90 -14.72 -0.39 -22.42
N LEU A 91 -13.89 -1.30 -22.95
CA LEU A 91 -13.30 -1.15 -24.28
C LEU A 91 -14.35 -1.24 -25.40
N ALA A 92 -15.36 -2.11 -25.26
CA ALA A 92 -16.45 -2.22 -26.24
C ALA A 92 -17.28 -0.92 -26.28
N ILE A 93 -17.66 -0.40 -25.10
CA ILE A 93 -18.39 0.86 -24.98
C ILE A 93 -17.57 2.01 -25.56
N ALA A 94 -16.28 2.11 -25.22
CA ALA A 94 -15.40 3.16 -25.75
C ALA A 94 -15.31 3.11 -27.28
N LYS A 95 -15.21 1.92 -27.88
CA LYS A 95 -15.20 1.74 -29.33
C LYS A 95 -16.53 2.15 -29.98
N GLU A 96 -17.65 1.83 -29.34
CA GLU A 96 -18.98 2.21 -29.83
C GLU A 96 -19.16 3.74 -29.83
N VAL A 97 -18.76 4.39 -28.74
CA VAL A 97 -18.77 5.86 -28.62
C VAL A 97 -17.84 6.48 -29.65
N GLU A 98 -16.62 5.95 -29.84
CA GLU A 98 -15.72 6.41 -30.89
C GLU A 98 -16.31 6.27 -32.30
N ALA A 99 -17.07 5.20 -32.57
CA ALA A 99 -17.71 5.00 -33.87
C ALA A 99 -18.85 5.98 -34.13
N LYS A 100 -19.59 6.38 -33.08
CA LYS A 100 -20.73 7.29 -33.17
C LYS A 100 -20.33 8.77 -33.14
N GLU A 101 -19.40 9.13 -32.25
CA GLU A 101 -19.12 10.52 -31.87
C GLU A 101 -17.66 10.94 -32.19
N GLY A 102 -16.82 10.00 -32.64
CA GLY A 102 -15.41 10.25 -32.91
C GLY A 102 -14.54 10.32 -31.65
N ARG A 103 -13.28 10.74 -31.81
CA ARG A 103 -12.26 10.72 -30.74
C ARG A 103 -12.09 12.06 -29.99
N GLY A 104 -12.96 13.04 -30.23
CA GLY A 104 -12.82 14.38 -29.63
C GLY A 104 -12.90 14.37 -28.09
N TRP A 105 -13.64 13.42 -27.51
CA TRP A 105 -13.73 13.24 -26.06
C TRP A 105 -12.41 12.79 -25.42
N VAL A 106 -11.57 12.05 -26.16
CA VAL A 106 -10.26 11.58 -25.68
C VAL A 106 -9.34 12.78 -25.44
N ASP A 107 -9.26 13.70 -26.40
CA ASP A 107 -8.44 14.91 -26.30
C ASP A 107 -8.89 15.81 -25.13
N LEU A 108 -10.19 15.88 -24.87
CA LEU A 108 -10.76 16.62 -23.73
C LEU A 108 -10.33 16.01 -22.39
N ILE A 109 -10.28 14.69 -22.27
CA ILE A 109 -9.79 13.99 -21.06
C ILE A 109 -8.32 14.31 -20.83
N TYR A 110 -7.47 14.24 -21.85
CA TYR A 110 -6.05 14.59 -21.73
C TYR A 110 -5.89 16.04 -21.28
N LYS A 111 -6.60 16.99 -21.92
CA LYS A 111 -6.54 18.41 -21.58
C LYS A 111 -7.01 18.69 -20.15
N LYS A 112 -8.12 18.10 -19.69
CA LYS A 112 -8.62 18.30 -18.32
C LYS A 112 -7.72 17.71 -17.25
N ASN A 113 -7.02 16.62 -17.55
CA ASN A 113 -6.06 16.00 -16.63
C ASN A 113 -4.65 16.61 -16.71
N GLY A 114 -4.44 17.68 -17.50
CA GLY A 114 -3.13 18.30 -17.67
C GLY A 114 -2.09 17.39 -18.36
N LEU A 115 -2.55 16.36 -19.06
CA LEU A 115 -1.72 15.37 -19.74
C LEU A 115 -1.58 15.74 -21.22
N LYS A 116 -0.40 15.48 -21.79
CA LYS A 116 -0.20 15.59 -23.24
C LYS A 116 -0.70 14.31 -23.92
N PRO A 117 -1.55 14.40 -24.95
CA PRO A 117 -1.96 13.22 -25.71
C PRO A 117 -0.71 12.57 -26.35
N PRO A 118 -0.67 11.23 -26.43
CA PRO A 118 0.45 10.53 -27.05
C PRO A 118 0.58 10.99 -28.51
N GLY A 119 1.78 11.41 -28.91
CA GLY A 119 2.04 11.80 -30.30
C GLY A 119 1.75 10.63 -31.24
N ARG A 120 0.96 10.87 -32.31
CA ARG A 120 0.75 9.87 -33.36
C ARG A 120 2.12 9.39 -33.86
N ARG A 121 2.46 8.12 -33.65
CA ARG A 121 3.44 7.48 -34.54
C ARG A 121 2.81 7.54 -35.93
N LYS A 122 3.50 8.18 -36.87
CA LYS A 122 3.20 7.99 -38.29
C LYS A 122 3.58 6.54 -38.57
N ASP A 123 2.61 5.66 -38.56
CA ASP A 123 2.76 4.33 -39.14
C ASP A 123 3.01 4.56 -40.64
N GLY A 124 4.21 4.17 -41.10
CA GLY A 124 4.60 4.17 -42.50
C GLY A 124 4.29 2.85 -43.16
#